data_AF-A0ABD3NZK5-F1
#
_entry.id   AF-A0ABD3NZK5-F1
#
_cell.length_a   1.000
_cell.length_b   1.000
_cell.length_c   1.000
_cell.angle_alpha   90.00
_cell.angle_beta   90.00
_cell.angle_gamma   90.00
#
_symmetry.space_group_name_H-M   'P 1'
#
loop_
_entity.id
_entity.type
_entity.pdbx_description
1 polymer ?
#
loop_
_entity_poly.entity_id
_entity_poly.type
_entity_poly.pdbx_seq_one_letter_code
_entity_poly.pdbx_strand_id
1 'polypeptide(L)'
;MSSSPNEELTSSDGQFRIGYASDIEGHWDYFLDYVSRSNVLDWESVPSSKEPKHNFHRLALRPNTYFVFGGDSVDKGPGDIRFTSAMVDLKQRYPDRVHLLVGNRDLNKIRFQTELGEYEMSLPVEMIEKPFWDANAMSYKEFLQKKSDGLAIEEMNTKVNKLKWMLDHTLGCPETFEFRRQEIGILKQIYGHYPLNYDSDVDFHSTVLNEVEVDPSIATDEQVVQSFEHEINHQMGSLRQYLKHASIAAIIGNTIFVHGAIDVLTMKFVPSLESKFERPSAPPVSLTNLVTMTSTNAELYEETMIENDEWVDSLNNFLHHGLKDFEERPNWNAERTSRGGEALLAIQNRPSMWGRSVVCNSYGDGGVIATSTSQAEQMNALKTSVANADPLVFEGTASNVFDPKPAKWLSDQGIRRIVVGHKPTGDCPSVLSAEYTGVEVVSADTSYSHRKELDVFEHPFGVCRGAAISLVEIVGTAHSNWLETSGSLACGRQYNDRFQVLSPVNCVPASEFGGGDHNLGKRLPDGWWVKAAISPDQYHLCRGSGRIVEYEIRSRNDVTMQLSNI
;
A
#
# COMPACT_ATOMS: atom_id res chain seq x y z
N MET A 1 23.41 19.43 12.49
CA MET A 1 23.43 18.87 13.84
C MET A 1 22.03 18.35 14.10
N SER A 2 21.77 17.11 13.66
CA SER A 2 20.47 16.44 13.72
C SER A 2 20.43 15.60 14.98
N SER A 3 19.55 15.95 15.90
CA SER A 3 19.14 15.09 17.01
C SER A 3 18.35 13.90 16.44
N SER A 4 18.60 12.70 16.97
CA SER A 4 17.85 11.50 16.58
C SER A 4 16.36 11.65 16.98
N PRO A 5 15.41 11.03 16.25
CA PRO A 5 13.98 11.16 16.54
C PRO A 5 13.51 10.42 17.81
N ASN A 6 14.41 9.75 18.53
CA ASN A 6 14.05 8.76 19.56
C ASN A 6 13.83 9.34 20.97
N GLU A 7 13.95 10.65 21.21
CA GLU A 7 14.06 11.18 22.59
C GLU A 7 12.87 11.96 23.18
N GLU A 8 11.74 12.18 22.50
CA GLU A 8 10.59 12.84 23.15
C GLU A 8 9.24 12.13 22.95
N LEU A 9 9.12 10.93 23.54
CA LEU A 9 7.84 10.32 23.89
C LEU A 9 7.38 10.83 25.27
N THR A 10 6.84 12.05 25.34
CA THR A 10 6.41 12.67 26.60
C THR A 10 4.88 12.62 26.80
N SER A 11 4.35 11.41 27.05
CA SER A 11 3.13 11.23 27.85
C SER A 11 3.55 10.70 29.23
N SER A 12 2.82 11.00 30.30
CA SER A 12 3.23 10.71 31.68
C SER A 12 3.49 9.21 31.99
N ASP A 13 3.08 8.29 31.10
CA ASP A 13 3.32 6.84 31.18
C ASP A 13 4.08 6.26 29.96
N GLY A 14 4.47 7.07 28.97
CA GLY A 14 5.17 6.60 27.76
C GLY A 14 4.35 5.65 26.86
N GLN A 15 3.04 5.50 27.12
CA GLN A 15 2.13 4.71 26.29
C GLN A 15 1.62 5.51 25.09
N PHE A 16 1.44 4.81 23.97
CA PHE A 16 0.86 5.32 22.73
C PHE A 16 -0.12 4.32 22.12
N ARG A 17 -0.88 4.81 21.14
CA ARG A 17 -1.63 4.01 20.17
C ARG A 17 -1.25 4.43 18.75
N ILE A 18 -0.94 3.46 17.88
CA ILE A 18 -0.70 3.68 16.46
C ILE A 18 -1.89 3.11 15.69
N GLY A 19 -2.49 3.90 14.81
CA GLY A 19 -3.47 3.41 13.84
C GLY A 19 -2.80 3.18 12.50
N TYR A 20 -3.18 2.10 11.81
CA TYR A 20 -2.70 1.79 10.47
C TYR A 20 -3.87 1.56 9.51
N ALA A 21 -3.74 2.09 8.30
CA ALA A 21 -4.59 1.78 7.15
C ALA A 21 -3.72 1.79 5.88
N SER A 22 -4.09 1.03 4.85
CA SER A 22 -3.41 1.00 3.55
C SER A 22 -4.41 0.62 2.47
N ASP A 23 -4.06 0.83 1.20
CA ASP A 23 -4.83 0.33 0.04
C ASP A 23 -6.29 0.78 0.10
N ILE A 24 -6.48 2.07 0.44
CA ILE A 24 -7.79 2.72 0.45
C ILE A 24 -8.26 2.89 -0.99
N GLU A 25 -7.33 3.16 -1.92
CA GLU A 25 -7.58 3.26 -3.35
C GLU A 25 -8.89 4.01 -3.63
N GLY A 26 -8.96 5.28 -3.21
CA GLY A 26 -10.10 6.16 -3.47
C GLY A 26 -11.46 5.75 -2.85
N HIS A 27 -11.56 4.66 -2.10
CA HIS A 27 -12.79 4.22 -1.45
C HIS A 27 -13.11 5.09 -0.22
N TRP A 28 -13.61 6.30 -0.48
CA TRP A 28 -13.91 7.30 0.55
C TRP A 28 -14.86 6.79 1.63
N ASP A 29 -15.93 6.09 1.26
CA ASP A 29 -16.92 5.60 2.23
C ASP A 29 -16.33 4.53 3.17
N TYR A 30 -15.42 3.69 2.66
CA TYR A 30 -14.64 2.77 3.50
C TYR A 30 -13.81 3.55 4.51
N PHE A 31 -13.14 4.63 4.07
CA PHE A 31 -12.34 5.46 4.95
C PHE A 31 -13.20 6.21 5.99
N LEU A 32 -14.38 6.70 5.61
CA LEU A 32 -15.34 7.29 6.56
C LEU A 32 -15.74 6.30 7.66
N ASP A 33 -16.07 5.06 7.28
CA ASP A 33 -16.45 4.02 8.25
C ASP A 33 -15.24 3.62 9.12
N TYR A 34 -14.04 3.51 8.54
CA TYR A 34 -12.80 3.32 9.29
C TYR A 34 -12.61 4.40 10.37
N VAL A 35 -12.71 5.69 10.00
CA VAL A 35 -12.53 6.80 10.96
C VAL A 35 -13.60 6.76 12.04
N SER A 36 -14.85 6.43 11.70
CA SER A 36 -15.96 6.35 12.66
C SER A 36 -15.75 5.29 13.76
N ARG A 37 -14.92 4.27 13.49
CA ARG A 37 -14.61 3.16 14.39
C ARG A 37 -13.22 3.23 15.00
N SER A 38 -12.35 4.09 14.45
CA SER A 38 -10.96 4.22 14.88
C SER A 38 -10.90 4.67 16.34
N ASN A 39 -9.85 4.28 17.07
CA ASN A 39 -9.45 4.90 18.34
C ASN A 39 -8.37 5.97 18.14
N VAL A 40 -7.93 6.18 16.90
CA VAL A 40 -6.78 7.04 16.53
C VAL A 40 -7.20 8.28 15.76
N LEU A 41 -8.13 8.12 14.82
CA LEU A 41 -8.65 9.19 13.98
C LEU A 41 -10.07 9.60 14.40
N ASP A 42 -10.42 10.85 14.13
CA ASP A 42 -11.76 11.40 14.34
C ASP A 42 -12.08 12.47 13.27
N TRP A 43 -13.28 13.02 13.29
CA TRP A 43 -13.66 14.19 12.51
C TRP A 43 -13.93 15.38 13.42
N GLU A 44 -13.37 16.54 13.09
CA GLU A 44 -13.66 17.79 13.79
C GLU A 44 -14.41 18.75 12.87
N SER A 45 -15.53 19.31 13.35
CA SER A 45 -16.32 20.26 12.59
C SER A 45 -15.55 21.56 12.36
N VAL A 46 -15.57 22.06 11.14
CA VAL A 46 -14.92 23.31 10.74
C VAL A 46 -16.01 24.38 10.55
N PRO A 47 -15.93 25.52 11.28
CA PRO A 47 -16.85 26.63 11.05
C PRO A 47 -16.60 27.21 9.65
N SER A 48 -17.58 27.11 8.75
CA SER A 48 -17.45 27.75 7.44
C SER A 48 -17.62 29.27 7.56
N SER A 49 -16.76 30.00 6.85
CA SER A 49 -16.81 31.47 6.75
C SER A 49 -17.93 31.98 5.82
N LYS A 50 -18.57 31.10 5.04
CA LYS A 50 -19.70 31.41 4.13
C LYS A 50 -21.00 30.91 4.77
N GLU A 51 -22.16 31.53 4.47
CA GLU A 51 -23.47 31.02 4.93
C GLU A 51 -23.59 29.53 4.57
N PRO A 52 -23.71 28.61 5.54
CA PRO A 52 -23.37 27.22 5.30
C PRO A 52 -24.50 26.53 4.53
N LYS A 53 -24.22 26.15 3.28
CA LYS A 53 -24.99 25.10 2.59
C LYS A 53 -24.68 23.71 3.16
N HIS A 54 -23.50 23.53 3.77
CA HIS A 54 -23.01 22.24 4.26
C HIS A 54 -22.22 22.37 5.58
N ASN A 55 -22.19 21.27 6.35
CA ASN A 55 -21.35 21.13 7.54
C ASN A 55 -20.01 20.52 7.16
N PHE A 56 -18.96 21.33 7.18
CA PHE A 56 -17.59 20.89 6.86
C PHE A 56 -16.92 20.24 8.06
N HIS A 57 -16.12 19.23 7.79
CA HIS A 57 -15.33 18.49 8.75
C HIS A 57 -13.91 18.33 8.23
N ARG A 58 -12.92 18.40 9.11
CA ARG A 58 -11.54 18.04 8.80
C ARG A 58 -11.15 16.82 9.61
N LEU A 59 -10.27 15.99 9.05
CA LEU A 59 -9.79 14.80 9.73
C LEU A 59 -8.98 15.20 10.96
N ALA A 60 -9.09 14.52 12.09
CA ALA A 60 -8.39 14.85 13.32
C ALA A 60 -7.62 13.65 13.84
N LEU A 61 -6.47 13.91 14.47
CA LEU A 61 -5.69 12.91 15.19
C LEU A 61 -6.01 13.03 16.67
N ARG A 62 -6.41 11.93 17.31
CA ARG A 62 -6.70 11.93 18.75
C ARG A 62 -5.43 12.22 19.58
N PRO A 63 -5.58 12.70 20.83
CA PRO A 63 -4.44 12.93 21.70
C PRO A 63 -3.64 11.64 21.96
N ASN A 64 -2.31 11.76 22.05
CA ASN A 64 -1.39 10.64 22.34
C ASN A 64 -1.47 9.45 21.37
N THR A 65 -1.90 9.69 20.13
CA THR A 65 -1.90 8.68 19.07
C THR A 65 -0.98 9.06 17.91
N TYR A 66 -0.60 8.04 17.15
CA TYR A 66 0.14 8.11 15.90
C TYR A 66 -0.70 7.47 14.80
N PHE A 67 -0.53 7.89 13.56
CA PHE A 67 -1.20 7.28 12.42
C PHE A 67 -0.20 7.01 11.29
N VAL A 68 -0.25 5.81 10.72
CA VAL A 68 0.55 5.42 9.57
C VAL A 68 -0.39 5.03 8.44
N PHE A 69 -0.33 5.75 7.34
CA PHE A 69 -1.00 5.32 6.10
C PHE A 69 0.01 4.59 5.21
N GLY A 70 -0.30 3.35 4.84
CA GLY A 70 0.61 2.37 4.24
C GLY A 70 0.85 2.50 2.74
N GLY A 71 0.22 3.47 2.06
CA GLY A 71 0.31 3.65 0.61
C GLY A 71 -0.90 3.12 -0.15
N ASP A 72 -0.86 3.29 -1.47
CA ASP A 72 -1.96 3.02 -2.41
C ASP A 72 -3.21 3.83 -2.05
N SER A 73 -3.04 5.15 -2.11
CA SER A 73 -4.04 6.17 -1.76
C SER A 73 -5.11 6.38 -2.84
N VAL A 74 -4.75 6.21 -4.11
CA VAL A 74 -5.55 6.60 -5.29
C VAL A 74 -5.97 5.40 -6.15
N ASP A 75 -6.74 5.67 -7.20
CA ASP A 75 -7.45 4.70 -8.09
C ASP A 75 -8.73 4.14 -7.46
N LYS A 76 -9.45 3.25 -8.18
CA LYS A 76 -10.49 2.29 -7.72
C LYS A 76 -11.73 2.79 -6.97
N GLY A 77 -11.77 4.03 -6.49
CA GLY A 77 -12.95 4.60 -5.85
C GLY A 77 -13.08 6.12 -6.07
N PRO A 78 -14.31 6.68 -5.98
CA PRO A 78 -14.61 8.09 -6.23
C PRO A 78 -14.33 8.94 -4.99
N GLY A 79 -13.05 9.09 -4.65
CA GLY A 79 -12.64 9.72 -3.39
C GLY A 79 -11.16 9.97 -3.24
N ASP A 80 -10.37 9.74 -4.29
CA ASP A 80 -8.91 9.79 -4.23
C ASP A 80 -8.37 11.19 -3.89
N ILE A 81 -8.98 12.25 -4.45
CA ILE A 81 -8.62 13.64 -4.18
C ILE A 81 -8.99 14.04 -2.75
N ARG A 82 -10.23 13.78 -2.29
CA ARG A 82 -10.63 14.07 -0.90
C ARG A 82 -9.79 13.29 0.11
N PHE A 83 -9.51 12.02 -0.16
CA PHE A 83 -8.66 11.18 0.68
C PHE A 83 -7.25 11.72 0.82
N THR A 84 -6.55 11.91 -0.30
CA THR A 84 -5.17 12.41 -0.27
C THR A 84 -5.08 13.83 0.30
N SER A 85 -6.05 14.70 0.02
CA SER A 85 -6.14 16.04 0.61
C SER A 85 -6.27 16.00 2.14
N ALA A 86 -7.10 15.11 2.69
CA ALA A 86 -7.27 14.93 4.12
C ALA A 86 -6.01 14.34 4.79
N MET A 87 -5.33 13.38 4.13
CA MET A 87 -4.07 12.81 4.61
C MET A 87 -2.95 13.84 4.66
N VAL A 88 -2.81 14.66 3.61
CA VAL A 88 -1.81 15.73 3.53
C VAL A 88 -2.02 16.75 4.64
N ASP A 89 -3.26 17.21 4.85
CA ASP A 89 -3.57 18.14 5.95
C ASP A 89 -3.22 17.56 7.32
N LEU A 90 -3.61 16.31 7.56
CA LEU A 90 -3.32 15.62 8.81
C LEU A 90 -1.80 15.53 9.04
N LYS A 91 -1.03 15.18 8.01
CA LYS A 91 0.44 15.12 8.05
C LYS A 91 1.07 16.48 8.31
N GLN A 92 0.59 17.53 7.67
CA GLN A 92 1.13 18.89 7.87
C GLN A 92 0.88 19.41 9.28
N ARG A 93 -0.27 19.09 9.89
CA ARG A 93 -0.59 19.47 11.27
C ARG A 93 0.10 18.61 12.33
N TYR A 94 0.42 17.36 12.00
CA TYR A 94 1.04 16.40 12.93
C TYR A 94 2.27 15.71 12.29
N PRO A 95 3.33 16.46 11.94
CA PRO A 95 4.43 15.94 11.14
C PRO A 95 5.18 14.78 11.80
N ASP A 96 5.27 14.75 13.13
CA ASP A 96 6.00 13.71 13.87
C ASP A 96 5.12 12.54 14.32
N ARG A 97 3.78 12.65 14.14
CA ARG A 97 2.82 11.63 14.57
C ARG A 97 2.05 10.99 13.43
N VAL A 98 2.12 11.56 12.23
CA VAL A 98 1.49 11.03 11.03
C VAL A 98 2.56 10.67 10.04
N HIS A 99 2.53 9.44 9.52
CA HIS A 99 3.47 8.95 8.53
C HIS A 99 2.69 8.49 7.31
N LEU A 100 3.04 9.02 6.14
CA LEU A 100 2.44 8.63 4.87
C LEU A 100 3.48 7.79 4.13
N LEU A 101 3.15 6.57 3.75
CA LEU A 101 4.04 5.71 2.97
C LEU A 101 3.65 5.74 1.49
N VAL A 102 4.61 5.57 0.59
CA VAL A 102 4.30 5.40 -0.83
C VAL A 102 3.99 3.95 -1.15
N GLY A 103 2.88 3.75 -1.85
CA GLY A 103 2.57 2.51 -2.54
C GLY A 103 2.91 2.57 -4.03
N ASN A 104 2.74 1.45 -4.73
CA ASN A 104 3.03 1.39 -6.15
C ASN A 104 2.05 2.21 -6.98
N ARG A 105 0.78 2.28 -6.56
CA ARG A 105 -0.23 3.12 -7.24
C ARG A 105 0.10 4.58 -7.08
N ASP A 106 0.61 5.01 -5.92
CA ASP A 106 0.99 6.40 -5.71
C ASP A 106 2.15 6.79 -6.64
N LEU A 107 3.22 5.97 -6.66
CA LEU A 107 4.41 6.24 -7.46
C LEU A 107 4.14 6.17 -8.95
N ASN A 108 3.31 5.23 -9.42
CA ASN A 108 3.11 5.08 -10.86
C ASN A 108 2.36 6.25 -11.53
N LYS A 109 1.76 7.18 -10.75
CA LYS A 109 1.08 8.36 -11.31
C LYS A 109 2.03 9.43 -11.82
N ILE A 110 3.31 9.43 -11.41
CA ILE A 110 4.29 10.36 -12.00
C ILE A 110 4.48 10.10 -13.51
N ARG A 111 4.06 8.92 -14.01
CA ARG A 111 4.00 8.61 -15.44
C ARG A 111 3.14 9.57 -16.23
N PHE A 112 2.04 10.08 -15.65
CA PHE A 112 1.09 10.93 -16.37
C PHE A 112 1.71 12.23 -16.88
N GLN A 113 2.65 12.83 -16.13
CA GLN A 113 3.31 14.06 -16.54
C GLN A 113 4.02 13.91 -17.90
N THR A 114 4.78 12.82 -18.06
CA THR A 114 5.50 12.56 -19.31
C THR A 114 4.59 11.96 -20.37
N GLU A 115 3.86 10.89 -20.02
CA GLU A 115 3.16 10.02 -21.00
C GLU A 115 1.88 10.63 -21.57
N LEU A 116 1.34 11.69 -20.94
CA LEU A 116 0.28 12.54 -21.49
C LEU A 116 0.82 13.88 -21.98
N GLY A 117 2.13 14.12 -21.91
CA GLY A 117 2.75 15.36 -22.36
C GLY A 117 2.65 15.55 -23.87
N GLU A 118 2.63 16.80 -24.32
CA GLU A 118 2.45 17.16 -25.75
C GLU A 118 3.46 16.46 -26.68
N TYR A 119 4.72 16.33 -26.23
CA TYR A 119 5.74 15.63 -27.01
C TYR A 119 5.41 14.15 -27.19
N GLU A 120 5.07 13.43 -26.11
CA GLU A 120 4.68 12.00 -26.20
C GLU A 120 3.44 11.80 -27.06
N MET A 121 2.45 12.69 -26.94
CA MET A 121 1.24 12.64 -27.74
C MET A 121 1.50 12.91 -29.23
N SER A 122 2.58 13.63 -29.57
CA SER A 122 2.98 13.90 -30.96
C SER A 122 3.72 12.74 -31.63
N LEU A 123 4.15 11.73 -30.86
CA LEU A 123 4.86 10.58 -31.42
C LEU A 123 3.91 9.69 -32.24
N PRO A 124 4.41 9.03 -33.30
CA PRO A 124 3.67 7.96 -33.96
C PRO A 124 3.21 6.91 -32.96
N VAL A 125 1.96 6.47 -33.05
CA VAL A 125 1.34 5.51 -32.12
C VAL A 125 2.11 4.19 -32.09
N GLU A 126 2.78 3.83 -33.18
CA GLU A 126 3.65 2.66 -33.31
C GLU A 126 4.88 2.71 -32.41
N MET A 127 5.33 3.89 -31.99
CA MET A 127 6.48 4.06 -31.09
C MET A 127 6.11 3.87 -29.61
N ILE A 128 4.82 3.79 -29.29
CA ILE A 128 4.34 3.58 -27.93
C ILE A 128 4.36 2.07 -27.65
N GLU A 129 5.37 1.65 -26.89
CA GLU A 129 5.57 0.24 -26.55
C GLU A 129 4.51 -0.30 -25.58
N LYS A 130 4.34 -1.63 -25.60
CA LYS A 130 3.56 -2.36 -24.60
C LYS A 130 4.29 -2.32 -23.26
N PRO A 131 3.59 -2.40 -22.12
CA PRO A 131 4.25 -2.57 -20.83
C PRO A 131 5.09 -3.85 -20.83
N PHE A 132 6.39 -3.73 -20.58
CA PHE A 132 7.32 -4.87 -20.68
C PHE A 132 7.07 -5.95 -19.61
N TRP A 133 6.33 -5.62 -18.55
CA TRP A 133 6.00 -6.51 -17.43
C TRP A 133 4.73 -7.35 -17.67
N ASP A 134 3.94 -7.03 -18.70
CA ASP A 134 2.74 -7.80 -19.06
C ASP A 134 2.70 -8.12 -20.55
N ALA A 135 3.10 -9.33 -20.90
CA ALA A 135 3.10 -9.81 -22.28
C ALA A 135 1.69 -9.90 -22.90
N ASN A 136 0.64 -9.95 -22.08
CA ASN A 136 -0.75 -10.04 -22.54
C ASN A 136 -1.40 -8.66 -22.71
N ALA A 137 -0.73 -7.59 -22.29
CA ALA A 137 -1.28 -6.25 -22.41
C ALA A 137 -1.49 -5.85 -23.87
N MET A 138 -2.62 -5.18 -24.11
CA MET A 138 -2.94 -4.60 -25.42
C MET A 138 -2.02 -3.39 -25.66
N SER A 139 -1.42 -3.29 -26.85
CA SER A 139 -0.70 -2.06 -27.24
C SER A 139 -1.68 -0.91 -27.42
N TYR A 140 -1.17 0.31 -27.32
CA TYR A 140 -1.99 1.50 -27.55
C TYR A 140 -2.55 1.53 -28.98
N LYS A 141 -1.77 1.08 -29.98
CA LYS A 141 -2.25 0.94 -31.36
C LYS A 141 -3.44 -0.02 -31.48
N GLU A 142 -3.32 -1.23 -30.93
CA GLU A 142 -4.40 -2.23 -30.94
C GLU A 142 -5.65 -1.69 -30.23
N PHE A 143 -5.46 -0.95 -29.13
CA PHE A 143 -6.54 -0.30 -28.39
C PHE A 143 -7.28 0.75 -29.24
N LEU A 144 -6.55 1.65 -29.91
CA LEU A 144 -7.16 2.65 -30.80
C LEU A 144 -7.87 2.00 -31.99
N GLN A 145 -7.30 0.96 -32.59
CA GLN A 145 -7.92 0.22 -33.70
C GLN A 145 -9.23 -0.44 -33.28
N LYS A 146 -9.31 -0.96 -32.05
CA LYS A 146 -10.55 -1.54 -31.51
C LYS A 146 -11.61 -0.47 -31.21
N LYS A 147 -11.19 0.75 -30.91
CA LYS A 147 -12.05 1.90 -30.57
C LYS A 147 -12.48 2.74 -31.77
N SER A 148 -11.80 2.64 -32.91
CA SER A 148 -11.90 3.66 -33.96
C SER A 148 -13.26 3.70 -34.66
N ASP A 149 -14.06 2.63 -34.64
CA ASP A 149 -15.38 2.56 -35.28
C ASP A 149 -15.41 3.12 -36.72
N GLY A 150 -14.29 3.00 -37.45
CA GLY A 150 -14.12 3.52 -38.83
C GLY A 150 -13.39 4.86 -38.96
N LEU A 151 -13.00 5.51 -37.86
CA LEU A 151 -12.16 6.71 -37.82
C LEU A 151 -10.67 6.38 -38.03
N ALA A 152 -9.88 7.38 -38.45
CA ALA A 152 -8.44 7.23 -38.59
C ALA A 152 -7.77 7.12 -37.21
N ILE A 153 -6.69 6.34 -37.09
CA ILE A 153 -5.99 6.11 -35.81
C ILE A 153 -5.46 7.45 -35.25
N GLU A 154 -5.02 8.33 -36.14
CA GLU A 154 -4.51 9.66 -35.82
C GLU A 154 -5.60 10.54 -35.17
N GLU A 155 -6.85 10.43 -35.63
CA GLU A 155 -7.99 11.15 -35.03
C GLU A 155 -8.35 10.60 -33.65
N MET A 156 -8.06 9.32 -33.42
CA MET A 156 -8.31 8.65 -32.14
C MET A 156 -7.17 8.86 -31.14
N ASN A 157 -6.01 9.37 -31.56
CA ASN A 157 -4.86 9.61 -30.69
C ASN A 157 -5.05 10.87 -29.83
N THR A 158 -5.88 10.75 -28.79
CA THR A 158 -6.19 11.83 -27.83
C THR A 158 -5.67 11.47 -26.44
N LYS A 159 -5.40 12.48 -25.59
CA LYS A 159 -5.02 12.23 -24.18
C LYS A 159 -6.09 11.43 -23.44
N VAL A 160 -7.36 11.60 -23.79
CA VAL A 160 -8.49 10.83 -23.24
C VAL A 160 -8.30 9.34 -23.52
N ASN A 161 -8.09 8.96 -24.79
CA ASN A 161 -7.91 7.56 -25.16
C ASN A 161 -6.60 7.00 -24.61
N LYS A 162 -5.53 7.79 -24.60
CA LYS A 162 -4.25 7.42 -23.99
C LYS A 162 -4.38 7.12 -22.50
N LEU A 163 -5.04 8.00 -21.74
CA LEU A 163 -5.27 7.81 -20.31
C LEU A 163 -6.16 6.58 -20.04
N LYS A 164 -7.26 6.40 -20.78
CA LYS A 164 -8.10 5.20 -20.66
C LYS A 164 -7.31 3.91 -20.92
N TRP A 165 -6.45 3.90 -21.94
CA TRP A 165 -5.54 2.79 -22.22
C TRP A 165 -4.54 2.56 -21.09
N MET A 166 -3.92 3.63 -20.55
CA MET A 166 -2.98 3.51 -19.43
C MET A 166 -3.64 2.89 -18.20
N LEU A 167 -4.83 3.38 -17.82
CA LEU A 167 -5.59 2.91 -16.66
C LEU A 167 -5.98 1.44 -16.78
N ASP A 168 -6.43 1.01 -17.97
CA ASP A 168 -6.85 -0.37 -18.22
C ASP A 168 -5.64 -1.33 -18.34
N HIS A 169 -4.73 -1.04 -19.28
CA HIS A 169 -3.73 -2.00 -19.73
C HIS A 169 -2.35 -1.86 -19.08
N THR A 170 -2.09 -0.79 -18.33
CA THR A 170 -0.77 -0.59 -17.70
C THR A 170 -0.82 -0.35 -16.19
N LEU A 171 -1.98 0.06 -15.65
CA LEU A 171 -2.15 0.42 -14.24
C LEU A 171 -3.19 -0.45 -13.51
N GLY A 172 -3.88 -1.35 -14.22
CA GLY A 172 -4.81 -2.34 -13.63
C GLY A 172 -6.00 -1.71 -12.88
N CYS A 173 -6.48 -0.55 -13.34
CA CYS A 173 -7.55 0.21 -12.72
C CYS A 173 -8.51 0.84 -13.76
N PRO A 174 -9.16 0.03 -14.61
CA PRO A 174 -9.94 0.52 -15.76
C PRO A 174 -11.08 1.48 -15.39
N GLU A 175 -11.72 1.29 -14.24
CA GLU A 175 -12.87 2.10 -13.80
C GLU A 175 -12.47 3.47 -13.22
N THR A 176 -11.19 3.67 -12.92
CA THR A 176 -10.67 4.90 -12.31
C THR A 176 -11.00 6.17 -13.10
N PHE A 177 -11.14 6.08 -14.44
CA PHE A 177 -11.54 7.22 -15.25
C PHE A 177 -12.93 7.74 -14.86
N GLU A 178 -13.89 6.83 -14.66
CA GLU A 178 -15.26 7.20 -14.31
C GLU A 178 -15.40 7.52 -12.82
N PHE A 179 -14.64 6.86 -11.94
CA PHE A 179 -14.55 7.27 -10.54
C PHE A 179 -13.99 8.69 -10.39
N ARG A 180 -12.99 9.06 -11.20
CA ARG A 180 -12.50 10.44 -11.21
C ARG A 180 -13.55 11.43 -11.70
N ARG A 181 -14.36 11.06 -12.70
CA ARG A 181 -15.48 11.90 -13.16
C ARG A 181 -16.47 12.16 -12.03
N GLN A 182 -16.82 11.11 -11.27
CA GLN A 182 -17.69 11.21 -10.11
C GLN A 182 -17.09 12.13 -9.03
N GLU A 183 -15.80 11.94 -8.70
CA GLU A 183 -15.10 12.75 -7.70
C GLU A 183 -15.06 14.24 -8.10
N ILE A 184 -14.76 14.57 -9.36
CA ILE A 184 -14.83 15.96 -9.87
C ILE A 184 -16.24 16.55 -9.65
N GLY A 185 -17.27 15.75 -9.86
CA GLY A 185 -18.65 16.14 -9.61
C GLY A 185 -18.94 16.49 -8.18
N ILE A 186 -18.55 15.59 -7.28
CA ILE A 186 -18.68 15.77 -5.84
C ILE A 186 -17.96 17.05 -5.41
N LEU A 187 -16.72 17.26 -5.88
CA LEU A 187 -15.95 18.46 -5.58
C LEU A 187 -16.62 19.74 -6.11
N LYS A 188 -17.10 19.74 -7.36
CA LYS A 188 -17.85 20.89 -7.92
C LYS A 188 -19.14 21.19 -7.14
N GLN A 189 -19.78 20.18 -6.58
CA GLN A 189 -21.00 20.37 -5.80
C GLN A 189 -20.72 20.88 -4.38
N ILE A 190 -19.67 20.37 -3.73
CA ILE A 190 -19.25 20.80 -2.39
C ILE A 190 -18.66 22.21 -2.44
N TYR A 191 -17.74 22.48 -3.36
CA TYR A 191 -16.93 23.71 -3.39
C TYR A 191 -17.35 24.71 -4.48
N GLY A 192 -18.21 24.30 -5.42
CA GLY A 192 -18.67 25.14 -6.54
C GLY A 192 -17.80 25.04 -7.80
N HIS A 193 -16.56 24.55 -7.68
CA HIS A 193 -15.65 24.34 -8.80
C HIS A 193 -14.59 23.28 -8.49
N TYR A 194 -13.92 22.82 -9.55
CA TYR A 194 -12.70 22.03 -9.48
C TYR A 194 -11.81 22.44 -10.68
N PRO A 195 -10.48 22.59 -10.53
CA PRO A 195 -9.69 22.42 -9.29
C PRO A 195 -10.03 23.46 -8.22
N LEU A 196 -9.63 23.18 -6.97
CA LEU A 196 -9.81 24.12 -5.85
C LEU A 196 -8.87 25.33 -6.01
N ASN A 197 -9.33 26.49 -5.55
CA ASN A 197 -8.61 27.76 -5.57
C ASN A 197 -7.96 28.00 -4.20
N TYR A 198 -6.67 27.70 -4.13
CA TYR A 198 -5.89 27.70 -2.88
C TYR A 198 -5.81 29.06 -2.17
N ASP A 199 -6.02 30.18 -2.87
CA ASP A 199 -5.99 31.52 -2.26
C ASP A 199 -7.34 31.93 -1.66
N SER A 200 -8.46 31.39 -2.17
CA SER A 200 -9.82 31.79 -1.76
C SER A 200 -10.62 30.70 -1.05
N ASP A 201 -10.21 29.44 -1.18
CA ASP A 201 -10.87 28.30 -0.57
C ASP A 201 -10.26 28.06 0.80
N VAL A 202 -10.74 28.84 1.78
CA VAL A 202 -10.31 28.85 3.18
C VAL A 202 -10.41 27.47 3.87
N ASP A 203 -11.14 26.54 3.25
CA ASP A 203 -11.60 25.27 3.79
C ASP A 203 -11.21 24.05 2.90
N PHE A 204 -10.21 24.19 2.01
CA PHE A 204 -9.89 23.17 0.97
C PHE A 204 -9.48 21.78 1.50
N HIS A 205 -9.07 21.68 2.76
CA HIS A 205 -8.76 20.42 3.45
C HIS A 205 -9.93 19.85 4.27
N SER A 206 -11.04 20.59 4.36
CA SER A 206 -12.27 20.13 5.00
C SER A 206 -13.26 19.64 3.96
N THR A 207 -14.11 18.69 4.32
CA THR A 207 -15.06 18.02 3.42
C THR A 207 -16.42 17.83 4.08
N VAL A 208 -17.40 17.41 3.30
CA VAL A 208 -18.72 17.00 3.80
C VAL A 208 -18.71 15.48 3.96
N LEU A 209 -19.21 15.00 5.10
CA LEU A 209 -19.23 13.57 5.42
C LEU A 209 -20.48 12.84 4.91
N ASN A 210 -21.55 13.57 4.60
CA ASN A 210 -22.79 13.00 4.08
C ASN A 210 -22.68 12.72 2.58
N GLU A 211 -23.47 11.76 2.09
CA GLU A 211 -23.61 11.50 0.66
C GLU A 211 -24.01 12.77 -0.11
N VAL A 212 -23.39 12.92 -1.28
CA VAL A 212 -23.59 14.04 -2.18
C VAL A 212 -24.15 13.45 -3.48
N GLU A 213 -25.41 13.77 -3.81
CA GLU A 213 -26.04 13.31 -5.04
C GLU A 213 -25.31 13.87 -6.27
N VAL A 214 -24.69 13.01 -7.07
CA VAL A 214 -23.90 13.39 -8.25
C VAL A 214 -24.79 13.46 -9.51
N ASP A 215 -24.80 14.59 -10.21
CA ASP A 215 -25.39 14.74 -11.55
C ASP A 215 -24.63 13.86 -12.59
N PRO A 216 -25.29 13.01 -13.37
CA PRO A 216 -24.65 12.17 -14.40
C PRO A 216 -23.89 12.93 -15.51
N SER A 217 -24.06 14.25 -15.66
CA SER A 217 -23.48 15.09 -16.72
C SER A 217 -22.25 15.92 -16.30
N ILE A 218 -21.67 15.62 -15.13
CA ILE A 218 -20.91 16.57 -14.30
C ILE A 218 -19.53 17.02 -14.80
N ALA A 219 -18.86 16.23 -15.64
CA ALA A 219 -17.53 16.55 -16.15
C ALA A 219 -17.29 15.92 -17.52
N THR A 220 -16.66 16.66 -18.42
CA THR A 220 -16.26 16.13 -19.74
C THR A 220 -15.04 15.23 -19.62
N ASP A 221 -14.78 14.41 -20.63
CA ASP A 221 -13.58 13.54 -20.67
C ASP A 221 -12.29 14.37 -20.59
N GLU A 222 -12.26 15.56 -21.19
CA GLU A 222 -11.14 16.49 -21.11
C GLU A 222 -10.93 17.00 -19.69
N GLN A 223 -12.01 17.30 -18.96
CA GLN A 223 -11.91 17.70 -17.55
C GLN A 223 -11.38 16.57 -16.67
N VAL A 224 -11.71 15.31 -16.97
CA VAL A 224 -11.13 14.16 -16.29
C VAL A 224 -9.64 14.09 -16.52
N VAL A 225 -9.17 14.18 -17.78
CA VAL A 225 -7.73 14.19 -18.10
C VAL A 225 -7.01 15.34 -17.39
N GLN A 226 -7.55 16.56 -17.48
CA GLN A 226 -7.01 17.74 -16.82
C GLN A 226 -6.88 17.55 -15.30
N SER A 227 -7.81 16.81 -14.68
CA SER A 227 -7.72 16.51 -13.25
C SER A 227 -6.51 15.62 -12.92
N PHE A 228 -6.20 14.60 -13.73
CA PHE A 228 -5.02 13.75 -13.51
C PHE A 228 -3.72 14.52 -13.72
N GLU A 229 -3.67 15.37 -14.75
CA GLU A 229 -2.52 16.26 -14.98
C GLU A 229 -2.36 17.25 -13.81
N HIS A 230 -3.45 17.88 -13.35
CA HIS A 230 -3.42 18.83 -12.23
C HIS A 230 -2.92 18.18 -10.93
N GLU A 231 -3.45 17.02 -10.57
CA GLU A 231 -3.14 16.36 -9.29
C GLU A 231 -1.67 15.97 -9.13
N ILE A 232 -0.93 15.78 -10.23
CA ILE A 232 0.49 15.41 -10.20
C ILE A 232 1.44 16.55 -10.61
N ASN A 233 1.04 17.39 -11.58
CA ASN A 233 1.89 18.45 -12.14
C ASN A 233 1.79 19.76 -11.36
N HIS A 234 0.62 20.05 -10.78
CA HIS A 234 0.42 21.28 -10.02
C HIS A 234 1.03 21.13 -8.63
N GLN A 235 1.77 22.13 -8.15
CA GLN A 235 2.43 22.07 -6.83
C GLN A 235 1.43 21.84 -5.70
N MET A 236 0.21 22.30 -5.85
CA MET A 236 -0.87 22.13 -4.86
C MET A 236 -1.81 20.95 -5.17
N GLY A 237 -1.54 20.16 -6.22
CA GLY A 237 -2.27 18.91 -6.46
C GLY A 237 -2.16 18.00 -5.25
N SER A 238 -3.26 17.36 -4.84
CA SER A 238 -3.31 16.60 -3.59
C SER A 238 -2.40 15.39 -3.61
N LEU A 239 -2.33 14.66 -4.74
CA LEU A 239 -1.37 13.56 -4.91
C LEU A 239 0.08 14.06 -4.96
N ARG A 240 0.34 15.20 -5.62
CA ARG A 240 1.68 15.82 -5.62
C ARG A 240 2.14 16.16 -4.20
N GLN A 241 1.26 16.72 -3.38
CA GLN A 241 1.52 17.02 -1.98
C GLN A 241 1.68 15.75 -1.14
N TYR A 242 0.87 14.72 -1.39
CA TYR A 242 1.00 13.42 -0.74
C TYR A 242 2.41 12.86 -0.95
N LEU A 243 2.86 12.75 -2.21
CA LEU A 243 4.19 12.23 -2.54
C LEU A 243 5.31 13.05 -1.89
N LYS A 244 5.17 14.38 -1.84
CA LYS A 244 6.15 15.27 -1.20
C LYS A 244 6.33 15.01 0.31
N HIS A 245 5.27 14.59 1.01
CA HIS A 245 5.29 14.31 2.45
C HIS A 245 5.43 12.83 2.78
N ALA A 246 5.49 11.97 1.77
CA ALA A 246 5.53 10.54 1.95
C ALA A 246 6.95 10.00 2.21
N SER A 247 7.01 8.76 2.61
CA SER A 247 8.22 7.99 2.90
C SER A 247 8.10 6.59 2.31
N ILE A 248 9.19 5.87 2.10
CA ILE A 248 9.13 4.45 1.70
C ILE A 248 8.89 3.56 2.93
N ALA A 249 9.49 3.94 4.05
CA ALA A 249 9.41 3.19 5.29
C ALA A 249 9.35 4.13 6.51
N ALA A 250 8.82 3.62 7.60
CA ALA A 250 8.81 4.30 8.90
C ALA A 250 9.05 3.30 10.04
N ILE A 251 9.64 3.76 11.13
CA ILE A 251 9.79 3.01 12.38
C ILE A 251 9.13 3.80 13.50
N ILE A 252 8.28 3.13 14.29
CA ILE A 252 7.70 3.70 15.52
C ILE A 252 7.78 2.63 16.60
N GLY A 253 8.57 2.91 17.65
CA GLY A 253 8.88 1.92 18.68
C GLY A 253 9.57 0.68 18.08
N ASN A 254 9.09 -0.51 18.42
CA ASN A 254 9.60 -1.79 17.93
C ASN A 254 8.94 -2.25 16.60
N THR A 255 8.21 -1.37 15.91
CA THR A 255 7.46 -1.71 14.69
C THR A 255 8.00 -0.96 13.49
N ILE A 256 8.25 -1.68 12.39
CA ILE A 256 8.58 -1.13 11.08
C ILE A 256 7.38 -1.23 10.13
N PHE A 257 7.20 -0.20 9.31
CA PHE A 257 6.12 -0.07 8.35
C PHE A 257 6.70 0.11 6.95
N VAL A 258 6.23 -0.70 6.00
CA VAL A 258 6.55 -0.60 4.57
C VAL A 258 5.28 -0.91 3.77
N HIS A 259 5.13 -0.43 2.54
CA HIS A 259 3.97 -0.81 1.73
C HIS A 259 4.02 -2.29 1.31
N GLY A 260 5.17 -2.76 0.83
CA GLY A 260 5.36 -4.10 0.27
C GLY A 260 5.90 -5.13 1.27
N ALA A 261 7.16 -5.54 1.14
CA ALA A 261 7.74 -6.58 2.00
C ALA A 261 9.24 -6.42 2.25
N ILE A 262 9.66 -6.88 3.44
CA ILE A 262 11.07 -7.00 3.83
C ILE A 262 11.47 -8.48 3.79
N ASP A 263 12.24 -8.88 2.80
CA ASP A 263 12.70 -10.26 2.62
C ASP A 263 14.21 -10.30 2.36
N VAL A 264 14.74 -11.49 2.06
CA VAL A 264 16.18 -11.66 1.81
C VAL A 264 16.69 -10.86 0.60
N LEU A 265 15.82 -10.46 -0.33
CA LEU A 265 16.16 -9.65 -1.49
C LEU A 265 16.08 -8.15 -1.21
N THR A 266 15.21 -7.72 -0.29
CA THR A 266 14.97 -6.29 0.00
C THR A 266 15.65 -5.80 1.28
N MET A 267 15.94 -6.69 2.24
CA MET A 267 16.62 -6.30 3.47
C MET A 267 17.96 -5.63 3.17
N LYS A 268 18.26 -4.51 3.85
CA LYS A 268 19.49 -3.72 3.69
C LYS A 268 19.73 -3.16 2.27
N PHE A 269 18.78 -3.33 1.35
CA PHE A 269 18.92 -2.86 -0.02
C PHE A 269 18.31 -1.47 -0.18
N VAL A 270 19.07 -0.55 -0.75
CA VAL A 270 18.60 0.76 -1.22
C VAL A 270 18.90 0.83 -2.72
N PRO A 271 17.91 1.06 -3.58
CA PRO A 271 18.16 1.15 -5.02
C PRO A 271 19.08 2.32 -5.38
N SER A 272 19.73 2.22 -6.54
CA SER A 272 20.48 3.34 -7.12
C SER A 272 19.52 4.35 -7.75
N LEU A 273 19.86 5.64 -7.71
CA LEU A 273 19.12 6.67 -8.48
C LEU A 273 19.25 6.47 -9.99
N GLU A 274 20.19 5.64 -10.45
CA GLU A 274 20.35 5.24 -11.85
C GLU A 274 19.44 4.05 -12.24
N SER A 275 18.66 3.50 -11.29
CA SER A 275 17.72 2.42 -11.59
C SER A 275 16.69 2.85 -12.64
N LYS A 276 16.48 2.01 -13.65
CA LYS A 276 15.62 2.29 -14.80
C LYS A 276 14.30 1.54 -14.72
N PHE A 277 13.22 2.22 -15.12
CA PHE A 277 11.91 1.60 -15.28
C PHE A 277 11.80 0.92 -16.64
N GLU A 278 12.53 -0.18 -16.76
CA GLU A 278 12.64 -0.98 -17.97
C GLU A 278 12.79 -2.46 -17.59
N ARG A 279 12.86 -3.32 -18.61
CA ARG A 279 13.31 -4.71 -18.43
C ARG A 279 14.85 -4.72 -18.39
N PRO A 280 15.48 -4.94 -17.22
CA PRO A 280 16.93 -4.96 -17.12
C PRO A 280 17.53 -6.12 -17.92
N SER A 281 18.67 -5.88 -18.55
CA SER A 281 19.33 -6.82 -19.48
C SER A 281 20.22 -7.87 -18.80
N ALA A 282 20.64 -7.62 -17.56
CA ALA A 282 21.50 -8.54 -16.82
C ALA A 282 21.16 -8.55 -15.31
N PRO A 283 21.27 -9.71 -14.64
CA PRO A 283 21.05 -9.80 -13.21
C PRO A 283 22.17 -9.06 -12.44
N PRO A 284 21.83 -8.44 -11.30
CA PRO A 284 22.82 -7.77 -10.45
C PRO A 284 23.75 -8.80 -9.80
N VAL A 285 25.01 -8.43 -9.59
CA VAL A 285 26.03 -9.32 -9.00
C VAL A 285 25.60 -9.89 -7.64
N SER A 286 24.93 -9.07 -6.81
CA SER A 286 24.43 -9.52 -5.50
C SER A 286 23.39 -10.64 -5.60
N LEU A 287 22.52 -10.62 -6.62
CA LEU A 287 21.56 -11.70 -6.85
C LEU A 287 22.27 -12.99 -7.29
N THR A 288 23.26 -12.89 -8.17
CA THR A 288 24.07 -14.03 -8.61
C THR A 288 24.82 -14.67 -7.44
N ASN A 289 25.37 -13.86 -6.53
CA ASN A 289 26.01 -14.34 -5.31
C ASN A 289 25.01 -15.04 -4.39
N LEU A 290 23.83 -14.44 -4.16
CA LEU A 290 22.78 -15.06 -3.34
C LEU A 290 22.38 -16.45 -3.88
N VAL A 291 22.14 -16.57 -5.19
CA VAL A 291 21.75 -17.84 -5.80
C VAL A 291 22.87 -18.88 -5.77
N THR A 292 24.12 -18.51 -6.07
CA THR A 292 25.25 -19.45 -6.03
C THR A 292 25.55 -19.93 -4.60
N MET A 293 25.36 -19.09 -3.58
CA MET A 293 25.54 -19.47 -2.17
C MET A 293 24.39 -20.31 -1.61
N THR A 294 23.18 -20.31 -2.17
CA THR A 294 22.15 -21.30 -1.78
C THR A 294 22.50 -22.75 -2.16
N SER A 295 23.59 -22.98 -2.89
CA SER A 295 24.10 -24.31 -3.25
C SER A 295 25.28 -24.80 -2.40
N THR A 296 25.87 -23.95 -1.55
CA THR A 296 27.00 -24.30 -0.67
C THR A 296 26.85 -23.61 0.69
N ASN A 297 27.02 -24.34 1.80
CA ASN A 297 26.96 -23.83 3.19
C ASN A 297 28.13 -22.86 3.53
N ALA A 298 28.33 -21.80 2.74
CA ALA A 298 29.35 -20.78 2.98
C ALA A 298 28.70 -19.52 3.55
N GLU A 299 29.26 -19.04 4.66
CA GLU A 299 28.84 -17.86 5.40
C GLU A 299 28.90 -16.60 4.51
N LEU A 300 27.86 -15.77 4.60
CA LEU A 300 27.78 -14.49 3.89
C LEU A 300 28.95 -13.59 4.34
N TYR A 301 29.73 -13.12 3.38
CA TYR A 301 30.65 -12.01 3.56
C TYR A 301 29.90 -10.78 4.10
N GLU A 302 30.54 -10.09 5.05
CA GLU A 302 30.10 -8.85 5.68
C GLU A 302 29.79 -7.76 4.63
N GLU A 303 28.57 -7.77 4.09
CA GLU A 303 27.96 -6.54 3.61
C GLU A 303 27.66 -5.70 4.85
N THR A 304 28.21 -4.48 4.84
CA THR A 304 28.16 -3.48 5.93
C THR A 304 26.86 -3.60 6.73
N MET A 305 26.97 -3.76 8.05
CA MET A 305 25.79 -3.74 8.92
C MET A 305 25.17 -2.35 8.84
N ILE A 306 24.13 -2.19 8.03
CA ILE A 306 23.29 -0.99 8.03
C ILE A 306 22.27 -1.16 9.15
N GLU A 307 22.18 -0.16 10.03
CA GLU A 307 21.15 -0.09 11.06
C GLU A 307 19.78 0.18 10.42
N ASN A 308 18.69 -0.29 11.01
CA ASN A 308 17.34 -0.18 10.44
C ASN A 308 16.98 1.30 10.25
N ASP A 309 17.35 2.15 11.22
CA ASP A 309 17.16 3.59 11.14
C ASP A 309 17.94 4.18 9.95
N GLU A 310 19.21 3.80 9.77
CA GLU A 310 20.04 4.24 8.62
C GLU A 310 19.48 3.73 7.28
N TRP A 311 18.96 2.50 7.24
CA TRP A 311 18.35 1.92 6.05
C TRP A 311 17.03 2.62 5.69
N VAL A 312 16.17 2.89 6.67
CA VAL A 312 14.92 3.63 6.50
C VAL A 312 15.20 5.05 6.03
N ASP A 313 16.15 5.75 6.66
CA ASP A 313 16.57 7.08 6.24
C ASP A 313 17.10 7.08 4.80
N SER A 314 17.88 6.07 4.43
CA SER A 314 18.41 5.93 3.07
C SER A 314 17.32 5.68 2.03
N LEU A 315 16.32 4.84 2.34
CA LEU A 315 15.15 4.64 1.48
C LEU A 315 14.32 5.92 1.33
N ASN A 316 14.12 6.66 2.42
CA ASN A 316 13.36 7.92 2.38
C ASN A 316 14.12 9.01 1.62
N ASN A 317 15.44 9.08 1.78
CA ASN A 317 16.30 9.96 0.97
C ASN A 317 16.28 9.57 -0.52
N PHE A 318 16.24 8.27 -0.84
CA PHE A 318 16.06 7.80 -2.21
C PHE A 318 14.75 8.31 -2.82
N LEU A 319 13.63 8.26 -2.08
CA LEU A 319 12.35 8.83 -2.51
C LEU A 319 12.47 10.33 -2.80
N HIS A 320 13.00 11.09 -1.84
CA HIS A 320 13.13 12.54 -1.97
C HIS A 320 14.02 12.94 -3.17
N HIS A 321 15.15 12.27 -3.37
CA HIS A 321 16.01 12.52 -4.52
C HIS A 321 15.34 12.15 -5.84
N GLY A 322 14.63 11.01 -5.89
CA GLY A 322 13.88 10.62 -7.09
C GLY A 322 12.74 11.58 -7.43
N LEU A 323 12.06 12.13 -6.42
CA LEU A 323 11.01 13.13 -6.63
C LEU A 323 11.60 14.45 -7.10
N LYS A 324 12.72 14.89 -6.50
CA LYS A 324 13.46 16.08 -6.95
C LYS A 324 13.88 15.96 -8.41
N ASP A 325 14.45 14.82 -8.78
CA ASP A 325 14.84 14.50 -10.16
C ASP A 325 13.65 14.53 -11.12
N PHE A 326 12.48 14.02 -10.69
CA PHE A 326 11.23 14.16 -11.43
C PHE A 326 10.79 15.61 -11.63
N GLU A 327 10.92 16.50 -10.63
CA GLU A 327 10.58 17.92 -10.80
C GLU A 327 11.54 18.64 -11.75
N GLU A 328 12.83 18.30 -11.70
CA GLU A 328 13.87 18.94 -12.52
C GLU A 328 13.86 18.43 -13.97
N ARG A 329 13.49 17.16 -14.21
CA ARG A 329 13.51 16.52 -15.53
C ARG A 329 12.19 15.77 -15.83
N PRO A 330 11.03 16.42 -15.81
CA PRO A 330 9.73 15.72 -15.93
C PRO A 330 9.48 15.04 -17.27
N ASN A 331 10.27 15.36 -18.30
CA ASN A 331 10.16 14.81 -19.64
C ASN A 331 11.40 13.98 -19.99
N TRP A 332 11.26 13.16 -21.03
CA TRP A 332 12.39 12.48 -21.66
C TRP A 332 13.43 13.49 -22.17
N ASN A 333 14.70 13.12 -22.07
CA ASN A 333 15.76 13.78 -22.82
C ASN A 333 15.58 13.58 -24.34
N ALA A 334 16.36 14.31 -25.14
CA ALA A 334 16.25 14.27 -26.60
C ALA A 334 16.46 12.86 -27.19
N GLU A 335 17.36 12.08 -26.58
CA GLU A 335 17.66 10.70 -26.99
C GLU A 335 16.61 9.68 -26.51
N ARG A 336 15.65 10.08 -25.66
CA ARG A 336 14.66 9.19 -25.02
C ARG A 336 15.28 8.03 -24.24
N THR A 337 16.41 8.28 -23.59
CA THR A 337 17.13 7.30 -22.77
C THR A 337 16.99 7.55 -21.27
N SER A 338 16.53 8.74 -20.88
CA SER A 338 16.24 9.03 -19.47
C SER A 338 15.17 10.09 -19.27
N ARG A 339 14.48 9.99 -18.14
CA ARG A 339 13.60 11.02 -17.58
C ARG A 339 13.79 11.11 -16.07
N GLY A 340 13.23 12.15 -15.48
CA GLY A 340 13.20 12.32 -14.03
C GLY A 340 12.28 11.30 -13.37
N GLY A 341 12.67 10.80 -12.20
CA GLY A 341 11.85 9.88 -11.41
C GLY A 341 11.83 8.43 -11.91
N GLU A 342 12.71 8.06 -12.85
CA GLU A 342 12.81 6.67 -13.35
C GLU A 342 13.10 5.68 -12.23
N ALA A 343 13.94 6.03 -11.26
CA ALA A 343 14.24 5.16 -10.13
C ALA A 343 13.00 4.89 -9.26
N LEU A 344 12.08 5.86 -9.14
CA LEU A 344 10.82 5.69 -8.41
C LEU A 344 9.84 4.82 -9.19
N LEU A 345 9.80 4.97 -10.52
CA LEU A 345 9.03 4.06 -11.38
C LEU A 345 9.61 2.65 -11.36
N ALA A 346 10.93 2.51 -11.22
CA ALA A 346 11.58 1.23 -11.12
C ALA A 346 11.27 0.56 -9.78
N ILE A 347 11.34 1.28 -8.64
CA ILE A 347 11.07 0.67 -7.33
C ILE A 347 9.62 0.17 -7.22
N GLN A 348 8.66 0.80 -7.90
CA GLN A 348 7.29 0.31 -7.95
C GLN A 348 7.05 -0.85 -8.95
N ASN A 349 8.10 -1.42 -9.55
CA ASN A 349 7.99 -2.53 -10.50
C ASN A 349 8.95 -3.67 -10.16
N ARG A 350 8.41 -4.87 -9.88
CA ARG A 350 9.23 -6.00 -9.44
C ARG A 350 10.28 -6.41 -10.49
N PRO A 351 9.95 -6.53 -11.79
CA PRO A 351 10.94 -6.86 -12.82
C PRO A 351 12.06 -5.82 -12.93
N SER A 352 11.76 -4.52 -12.92
CA SER A 352 12.79 -3.48 -12.96
C SER A 352 13.80 -3.59 -11.81
N MET A 353 13.38 -4.15 -10.67
CA MET A 353 14.22 -4.32 -9.49
C MET A 353 14.77 -5.73 -9.29
N TRP A 354 14.54 -6.68 -10.21
CA TRP A 354 14.88 -8.09 -10.00
C TRP A 354 14.29 -8.65 -8.70
N GLY A 355 13.03 -8.30 -8.39
CA GLY A 355 12.36 -8.71 -7.16
C GLY A 355 12.87 -8.03 -5.89
N ARG A 356 13.72 -7.00 -5.99
CA ARG A 356 14.24 -6.23 -4.84
C ARG A 356 13.43 -4.95 -4.59
N SER A 357 12.12 -5.08 -4.46
CA SER A 357 11.24 -3.93 -4.19
C SER A 357 10.56 -4.05 -2.83
N VAL A 358 10.94 -3.16 -1.90
CA VAL A 358 10.25 -3.00 -0.61
C VAL A 358 8.85 -2.39 -0.75
N VAL A 359 8.54 -1.79 -1.91
CA VAL A 359 7.22 -1.21 -2.22
C VAL A 359 6.29 -2.27 -2.81
N CYS A 360 6.78 -3.15 -3.69
CA CYS A 360 5.92 -4.05 -4.45
C CYS A 360 6.02 -5.51 -4.09
N ASN A 361 7.00 -5.96 -3.32
CA ASN A 361 6.97 -7.34 -2.84
C ASN A 361 5.78 -7.51 -1.87
N SER A 362 5.34 -8.74 -1.65
CA SER A 362 4.14 -9.00 -0.83
C SER A 362 4.34 -10.19 0.06
N TYR A 363 3.85 -10.12 1.29
CA TYR A 363 3.68 -11.29 2.13
C TYR A 363 2.39 -12.04 1.80
N GLY A 364 1.29 -11.33 1.54
CA GLY A 364 -0.01 -11.94 1.26
C GLY A 364 -0.06 -12.81 -0.01
N ASP A 365 -0.66 -14.00 0.11
CA ASP A 365 -1.05 -14.88 -0.99
C ASP A 365 -2.38 -15.57 -0.64
N GLY A 366 -3.45 -15.36 -1.41
CA GLY A 366 -4.70 -16.09 -1.22
C GLY A 366 -5.37 -15.91 0.15
N GLY A 367 -5.32 -14.70 0.72
CA GLY A 367 -5.94 -14.42 2.00
C GLY A 367 -5.13 -14.84 3.23
N VAL A 368 -3.96 -15.47 3.04
CA VAL A 368 -3.03 -15.84 4.12
C VAL A 368 -1.68 -15.12 3.94
N ILE A 369 -0.87 -15.05 5.00
CA ILE A 369 0.47 -14.44 4.94
C ILE A 369 1.53 -15.35 4.31
N ALA A 370 1.29 -16.66 4.18
CA ALA A 370 2.16 -17.52 3.37
C ALA A 370 1.52 -18.86 3.06
N THR A 371 1.76 -19.34 1.85
CA THR A 371 1.40 -20.69 1.41
C THR A 371 2.69 -21.49 1.19
N SER A 372 2.61 -22.81 1.27
CA SER A 372 3.75 -23.66 0.86
C SER A 372 4.06 -23.51 -0.64
N THR A 373 3.06 -23.14 -1.44
CA THR A 373 3.19 -22.89 -2.87
C THR A 373 4.04 -21.65 -3.13
N SER A 374 3.76 -20.54 -2.44
CA SER A 374 4.49 -19.28 -2.66
C SER A 374 5.97 -19.39 -2.30
N GLN A 375 6.32 -20.18 -1.28
CA GLN A 375 7.73 -20.48 -0.97
C GLN A 375 8.45 -21.20 -2.12
N ALA A 376 7.80 -22.24 -2.69
CA ALA A 376 8.37 -22.99 -3.80
C ALA A 376 8.50 -22.12 -5.06
N GLU A 377 7.51 -21.27 -5.32
CA GLU A 377 7.53 -20.30 -6.43
C GLU A 377 8.65 -19.28 -6.28
N GLN A 378 8.85 -18.73 -5.08
CA GLN A 378 9.95 -17.78 -4.83
C GLN A 378 11.32 -18.44 -5.06
N MET A 379 11.52 -19.65 -4.55
CA MET A 379 12.76 -20.40 -4.78
C MET A 379 12.99 -20.71 -6.26
N ASN A 380 11.92 -21.06 -6.99
CA ASN A 380 12.00 -21.29 -8.42
C ASN A 380 12.33 -20.01 -9.18
N ALA A 381 11.65 -18.91 -8.86
CA ALA A 381 11.90 -17.58 -9.45
C ALA A 381 13.35 -17.13 -9.26
N LEU A 382 13.91 -17.29 -8.05
CA LEU A 382 15.33 -17.01 -7.79
C LEU A 382 16.25 -17.81 -8.72
N LYS A 383 16.05 -19.12 -8.83
CA LYS A 383 16.87 -19.99 -9.69
C LYS A 383 16.73 -19.62 -11.17
N THR A 384 15.50 -19.44 -11.64
CA THR A 384 15.20 -19.12 -13.04
C THR A 384 15.69 -17.73 -13.42
N SER A 385 15.61 -16.75 -12.52
CA SER A 385 16.05 -15.37 -12.79
C SER A 385 17.53 -15.30 -13.18
N VAL A 386 18.40 -16.05 -12.48
CA VAL A 386 19.84 -16.11 -12.77
C VAL A 386 20.13 -17.01 -13.95
N ALA A 387 19.49 -18.18 -14.03
CA ALA A 387 19.75 -19.14 -15.11
C ALA A 387 19.35 -18.60 -16.50
N ASN A 388 18.24 -17.86 -16.57
CA ASN A 388 17.67 -17.37 -17.83
C ASN A 388 17.85 -15.86 -18.02
N ALA A 389 18.48 -15.16 -17.07
CA ALA A 389 18.52 -13.69 -17.03
C ALA A 389 17.13 -13.07 -17.23
N ASP A 390 16.10 -13.64 -16.59
CA ASP A 390 14.71 -13.21 -16.77
C ASP A 390 14.16 -12.56 -15.49
N PRO A 391 13.98 -11.22 -15.46
CA PRO A 391 13.44 -10.54 -14.30
C PRO A 391 11.91 -10.69 -14.16
N LEU A 392 11.21 -11.16 -15.21
CA LEU A 392 9.74 -11.31 -15.18
C LEU A 392 9.27 -12.42 -14.23
N VAL A 393 10.16 -13.33 -13.85
CA VAL A 393 9.84 -14.44 -12.94
C VAL A 393 9.47 -13.99 -11.53
N PHE A 394 9.73 -12.72 -11.17
CA PHE A 394 9.32 -12.12 -9.89
C PHE A 394 7.90 -11.51 -9.94
N GLU A 395 7.27 -11.45 -11.11
CA GLU A 395 5.86 -11.07 -11.20
C GLU A 395 4.99 -12.13 -10.52
N GLY A 396 4.11 -11.68 -9.63
CA GLY A 396 3.19 -12.56 -8.90
C GLY A 396 3.79 -13.38 -7.76
N THR A 397 5.12 -13.36 -7.52
CA THR A 397 5.73 -14.13 -6.42
C THR A 397 5.55 -13.46 -5.06
N ALA A 398 5.09 -14.17 -4.04
CA ALA A 398 5.10 -13.66 -2.67
C ALA A 398 6.43 -13.96 -1.95
N SER A 399 6.77 -13.12 -0.98
CA SER A 399 7.97 -13.22 -0.15
C SER A 399 7.83 -14.33 0.91
N ASN A 400 8.91 -15.08 1.15
CA ASN A 400 8.93 -16.08 2.23
C ASN A 400 9.02 -15.44 3.62
N VAL A 401 7.88 -15.38 4.30
CA VAL A 401 7.75 -14.84 5.67
C VAL A 401 8.40 -15.68 6.76
N PHE A 402 8.71 -16.95 6.46
CA PHE A 402 9.34 -17.87 7.40
C PHE A 402 10.87 -17.86 7.30
N ASP A 403 11.46 -17.01 6.44
CA ASP A 403 12.91 -16.87 6.38
C ASP A 403 13.42 -16.24 7.69
N PRO A 404 14.29 -16.93 8.46
CA PRO A 404 14.81 -16.38 9.70
C PRO A 404 15.82 -15.24 9.47
N LYS A 405 16.39 -15.06 8.27
CA LYS A 405 17.44 -14.06 8.05
C LYS A 405 16.93 -12.63 8.17
N PRO A 406 15.84 -12.21 7.48
CA PRO A 406 15.30 -10.86 7.66
C PRO A 406 14.79 -10.63 9.09
N ALA A 407 14.11 -11.63 9.67
CA ALA A 407 13.59 -11.56 11.03
C ALA A 407 14.73 -11.40 12.07
N LYS A 408 15.84 -12.13 11.88
CA LYS A 408 17.03 -11.98 12.73
C LYS A 408 17.63 -10.58 12.61
N TRP A 409 17.84 -10.07 11.40
CA TRP A 409 18.38 -8.72 11.20
C TRP A 409 17.51 -7.65 11.86
N LEU A 410 16.19 -7.72 11.67
CA LEU A 410 15.24 -6.82 12.31
C LEU A 410 15.29 -6.93 13.83
N SER A 411 15.28 -8.17 14.36
CA SER A 411 15.21 -8.40 15.80
C SER A 411 16.51 -8.07 16.55
N ASP A 412 17.67 -8.23 15.92
CA ASP A 412 18.97 -7.82 16.46
C ASP A 412 19.02 -6.30 16.72
N GLN A 413 18.16 -5.52 16.04
CA GLN A 413 18.06 -4.07 16.15
C GLN A 413 16.76 -3.62 16.84
N GLY A 414 16.11 -4.52 17.58
CA GLY A 414 14.97 -4.19 18.44
C GLY A 414 13.60 -4.17 17.74
N ILE A 415 13.53 -4.39 16.44
CA ILE A 415 12.24 -4.53 15.73
C ILE A 415 11.62 -5.89 16.06
N ARG A 416 10.31 -5.90 16.29
CA ARG A 416 9.52 -7.09 16.65
C ARG A 416 8.28 -7.26 15.80
N ARG A 417 7.89 -6.24 15.03
CA ARG A 417 6.73 -6.29 14.13
C ARG A 417 7.02 -5.58 12.81
N ILE A 418 6.49 -6.15 11.73
CA ILE A 418 6.40 -5.52 10.40
C ILE A 418 4.91 -5.36 10.05
N VAL A 419 4.51 -4.19 9.58
CA VAL A 419 3.14 -3.94 9.10
C VAL A 419 3.18 -3.48 7.64
N VAL A 420 2.37 -4.12 6.79
CA VAL A 420 2.39 -3.95 5.34
C VAL A 420 1.00 -3.90 4.67
N GLY A 421 0.96 -3.44 3.42
CA GLY A 421 -0.20 -3.43 2.53
C GLY A 421 0.03 -4.26 1.25
N HIS A 422 -0.31 -3.66 0.09
CA HIS A 422 0.02 -4.07 -1.29
C HIS A 422 -0.73 -5.27 -1.90
N LYS A 423 -0.97 -6.34 -1.12
CA LYS A 423 -1.73 -7.50 -1.62
C LYS A 423 -2.92 -7.86 -0.76
N PRO A 424 -4.12 -8.03 -1.37
CA PRO A 424 -5.32 -8.46 -0.67
C PRO A 424 -5.13 -9.70 0.20
N THR A 425 -5.45 -9.57 1.47
CA THR A 425 -5.40 -10.66 2.45
C THR A 425 -6.77 -11.12 2.94
N GLY A 426 -7.83 -10.81 2.20
CA GLY A 426 -9.17 -11.28 2.51
C GLY A 426 -9.97 -10.25 3.33
N ASP A 427 -10.93 -10.73 4.09
CA ASP A 427 -11.99 -9.94 4.75
C ASP A 427 -11.62 -9.32 6.12
N CYS A 428 -10.38 -9.53 6.56
CA CYS A 428 -9.74 -8.90 7.71
C CYS A 428 -8.21 -9.03 7.54
N PRO A 429 -7.38 -8.34 8.35
CA PRO A 429 -5.93 -8.43 8.25
C PRO A 429 -5.45 -9.86 8.45
N SER A 430 -4.41 -10.25 7.73
CA SER A 430 -3.70 -11.49 8.01
C SER A 430 -2.50 -11.20 8.91
N VAL A 431 -2.27 -12.07 9.90
CA VAL A 431 -1.16 -11.92 10.86
C VAL A 431 -0.38 -13.23 10.94
N LEU A 432 0.94 -13.14 10.97
CA LEU A 432 1.86 -14.23 11.28
C LEU A 432 2.44 -14.01 12.67
N SER A 433 2.21 -14.98 13.55
CA SER A 433 2.71 -14.94 14.92
C SER A 433 4.23 -14.82 14.97
N ALA A 434 4.73 -14.00 15.90
CA ALA A 434 6.16 -13.89 16.19
C ALA A 434 6.78 -15.22 16.68
N GLU A 435 5.98 -16.23 17.07
CA GLU A 435 6.50 -17.54 17.47
C GLU A 435 7.28 -18.26 16.36
N TYR A 436 7.01 -17.94 15.09
CA TYR A 436 7.68 -18.60 13.96
C TYR A 436 9.12 -18.11 13.75
N THR A 437 9.37 -16.81 13.87
CA THR A 437 10.65 -16.20 13.47
C THR A 437 11.21 -15.19 14.48
N GLY A 438 10.46 -14.87 15.53
CA GLY A 438 10.76 -13.80 16.49
C GLY A 438 10.22 -12.42 16.07
N VAL A 439 9.61 -12.29 14.89
CA VAL A 439 9.03 -11.05 14.37
C VAL A 439 7.61 -11.31 13.88
N GLU A 440 6.64 -10.54 14.38
CA GLU A 440 5.24 -10.59 13.92
C GLU A 440 5.10 -9.87 12.58
N VAL A 441 4.36 -10.46 11.64
CA VAL A 441 4.06 -9.82 10.34
C VAL A 441 2.57 -9.57 10.25
N VAL A 442 2.18 -8.35 9.91
CA VAL A 442 0.80 -7.91 9.76
C VAL A 442 0.61 -7.43 8.33
N SER A 443 -0.26 -8.07 7.56
CA SER A 443 -0.66 -7.63 6.24
C SER A 443 -2.11 -7.15 6.30
N ALA A 444 -2.28 -5.87 6.02
CA ALA A 444 -3.50 -5.12 6.33
C ALA A 444 -4.26 -4.63 5.08
N ASP A 445 -3.74 -4.93 3.89
CA ASP A 445 -4.51 -4.76 2.66
C ASP A 445 -5.67 -5.77 2.68
N THR A 446 -6.88 -5.21 2.85
CA THR A 446 -8.15 -5.94 2.85
C THR A 446 -9.02 -5.54 1.64
N SER A 447 -8.41 -4.86 0.67
CA SER A 447 -9.03 -4.59 -0.63
C SER A 447 -9.32 -5.89 -1.37
N TYR A 448 -10.25 -5.85 -2.33
CA TYR A 448 -10.50 -6.92 -3.31
C TYR A 448 -10.56 -8.37 -2.77
N SER A 449 -11.19 -8.58 -1.62
CA SER A 449 -11.26 -9.88 -0.95
C SER A 449 -12.42 -10.76 -1.46
N HIS A 450 -12.40 -11.09 -2.77
CA HIS A 450 -13.40 -11.93 -3.43
C HIS A 450 -13.81 -13.14 -2.57
N ARG A 451 -15.05 -13.12 -2.08
CA ARG A 451 -15.75 -14.34 -1.64
C ARG A 451 -16.58 -14.85 -2.81
N LYS A 452 -16.35 -16.09 -3.24
CA LYS A 452 -17.17 -16.77 -4.26
C LYS A 452 -18.66 -16.83 -3.90
N GLU A 453 -19.01 -16.67 -2.63
CA GLU A 453 -20.38 -16.77 -2.12
C GLU A 453 -21.15 -15.43 -2.13
N LEU A 454 -20.47 -14.30 -2.38
CA LEU A 454 -21.06 -12.96 -2.24
C LEU A 454 -21.56 -12.33 -3.56
N ASP A 455 -21.58 -13.06 -4.68
CA ASP A 455 -22.06 -12.58 -5.99
C ASP A 455 -23.58 -12.23 -6.04
N VAL A 456 -24.28 -12.19 -4.90
CA VAL A 456 -25.76 -12.18 -4.84
C VAL A 456 -26.37 -10.95 -4.14
N PHE A 457 -25.58 -9.99 -3.62
CA PHE A 457 -26.11 -8.84 -2.87
C PHE A 457 -25.46 -7.51 -3.23
N GLU A 458 -26.20 -6.40 -3.04
CA GLU A 458 -25.65 -5.03 -3.04
C GLU A 458 -24.73 -4.87 -1.81
N HIS A 459 -23.46 -4.54 -2.05
CA HIS A 459 -22.44 -4.42 -1.01
C HIS A 459 -22.01 -2.95 -0.85
N PRO A 460 -21.83 -2.46 0.39
CA PRO A 460 -21.55 -1.04 0.66
C PRO A 460 -20.18 -0.56 0.14
N PHE A 461 -19.20 -1.45 -0.01
CA PHE A 461 -17.83 -1.10 -0.44
C PHE A 461 -17.40 -1.80 -1.74
N GLY A 462 -18.37 -2.37 -2.48
CA GLY A 462 -18.14 -3.08 -3.76
C GLY A 462 -18.20 -4.61 -3.66
N VAL A 463 -18.28 -5.26 -4.83
CA VAL A 463 -18.57 -6.70 -4.99
C VAL A 463 -17.60 -7.61 -4.24
N CYS A 464 -16.34 -7.19 -4.11
CA CYS A 464 -15.28 -8.03 -3.55
C CYS A 464 -15.06 -7.84 -2.04
N ARG A 465 -15.37 -6.67 -1.46
CA ARG A 465 -15.10 -6.36 -0.04
C ARG A 465 -16.30 -6.69 0.87
N GLY A 466 -17.51 -6.78 0.32
CA GLY A 466 -18.71 -6.98 1.13
C GLY A 466 -18.86 -5.89 2.19
N ALA A 467 -19.17 -6.29 3.43
CA ALA A 467 -19.21 -5.41 4.60
C ALA A 467 -17.86 -5.30 5.36
N ALA A 468 -16.75 -5.73 4.77
CA ALA A 468 -15.48 -5.81 5.49
C ALA A 468 -14.91 -4.43 5.81
N ILE A 469 -14.59 -4.21 7.10
CA ILE A 469 -13.85 -3.07 7.63
C ILE A 469 -12.78 -3.61 8.55
N SER A 470 -11.56 -3.10 8.41
CA SER A 470 -10.43 -3.55 9.20
C SER A 470 -9.71 -2.39 9.86
N LEU A 471 -9.65 -2.44 11.18
CA LEU A 471 -8.84 -1.58 12.01
C LEU A 471 -7.62 -2.36 12.46
N VAL A 472 -6.44 -1.78 12.24
CA VAL A 472 -5.16 -2.29 12.69
C VAL A 472 -4.57 -1.24 13.62
N GLU A 473 -4.47 -1.57 14.90
CA GLU A 473 -3.98 -0.66 15.92
C GLU A 473 -2.88 -1.32 16.76
N ILE A 474 -1.85 -0.57 17.13
CA ILE A 474 -0.75 -1.05 17.98
C ILE A 474 -0.78 -0.24 19.26
N VAL A 475 -0.74 -0.91 20.40
CA VAL A 475 -0.95 -0.29 21.71
C VAL A 475 0.16 -0.71 22.66
N GLY A 476 0.68 0.23 23.43
CA GLY A 476 1.70 -0.02 24.44
C GLY A 476 2.76 1.07 24.42
N THR A 477 4.01 0.68 24.66
CA THR A 477 5.17 1.58 24.66
C THR A 477 6.07 1.33 23.46
N ALA A 478 7.12 2.13 23.32
CA ALA A 478 8.13 1.96 22.27
C ALA A 478 8.78 0.57 22.27
N HIS A 479 8.91 -0.05 23.44
CA HIS A 479 9.58 -1.34 23.57
C HIS A 479 8.61 -2.50 23.78
N SER A 480 7.47 -2.24 24.43
CA SER A 480 6.51 -3.27 24.83
C SER A 480 5.12 -2.92 24.33
N ASN A 481 4.68 -3.55 23.24
CA ASN A 481 3.37 -3.28 22.64
C ASN A 481 2.75 -4.54 22.04
N TRP A 482 1.45 -4.49 21.79
CA TRP A 482 0.68 -5.56 21.16
C TRP A 482 -0.13 -5.01 19.99
N LEU A 483 -0.54 -5.92 19.12
CA LEU A 483 -1.45 -5.64 18.01
C LEU A 483 -2.90 -5.87 18.46
N GLU A 484 -3.78 -4.96 18.05
CA GLU A 484 -5.22 -5.11 18.09
C GLU A 484 -5.77 -5.05 16.66
N THR A 485 -6.55 -6.05 16.26
CA THR A 485 -7.32 -6.00 15.01
C THR A 485 -8.80 -6.07 15.29
N SER A 486 -9.59 -5.20 14.68
CA SER A 486 -11.04 -5.19 14.89
C SER A 486 -11.80 -4.70 13.67
N GLY A 487 -13.11 -4.93 13.66
CA GLY A 487 -14.01 -4.42 12.63
C GLY A 487 -15.07 -5.43 12.24
N SER A 488 -15.49 -5.38 10.97
CA SER A 488 -16.45 -6.32 10.40
C SER A 488 -15.79 -7.19 9.35
N LEU A 489 -16.15 -8.47 9.34
CA LEU A 489 -15.87 -9.36 8.22
C LEU A 489 -16.80 -9.01 7.04
N ALA A 490 -16.46 -9.45 5.84
CA ALA A 490 -17.30 -9.23 4.65
C ALA A 490 -18.75 -9.78 4.75
N CYS A 491 -19.05 -10.69 5.70
CA CYS A 491 -20.40 -11.15 6.02
C CYS A 491 -21.14 -10.28 7.06
N GLY A 492 -20.53 -9.19 7.52
CA GLY A 492 -21.08 -8.26 8.53
C GLY A 492 -20.80 -8.66 9.99
N ARG A 493 -20.31 -9.88 10.25
CA ARG A 493 -19.96 -10.34 11.60
C ARG A 493 -18.79 -9.52 12.15
N GLN A 494 -18.91 -9.07 13.39
CA GLN A 494 -17.86 -8.30 14.06
C GLN A 494 -16.75 -9.22 14.61
N TYR A 495 -15.54 -8.70 14.69
CA TYR A 495 -14.40 -9.32 15.35
C TYR A 495 -13.60 -8.27 16.13
N ASN A 496 -12.92 -8.72 17.20
CA ASN A 496 -12.03 -7.90 17.99
C ASN A 496 -10.97 -8.83 18.61
N ASP A 497 -9.74 -8.63 18.16
CA ASP A 497 -8.60 -9.47 18.43
C ASP A 497 -7.54 -8.69 19.18
N ARG A 498 -6.92 -9.39 20.13
CA ARG A 498 -5.73 -8.91 20.84
C ARG A 498 -4.65 -9.96 20.72
N PHE A 499 -3.53 -9.58 20.11
CA PHE A 499 -2.36 -10.43 19.93
C PHE A 499 -1.42 -10.37 21.14
N GLN A 500 -0.38 -11.18 21.12
CA GLN A 500 0.61 -11.22 22.19
C GLN A 500 1.38 -9.90 22.30
N VAL A 501 1.76 -9.56 23.53
CA VAL A 501 2.66 -8.44 23.80
C VAL A 501 4.06 -8.82 23.35
N LEU A 502 4.65 -8.00 22.49
CA LEU A 502 6.01 -8.16 22.01
C LEU A 502 6.90 -7.20 22.79
N SER A 503 7.91 -7.75 23.48
CA SER A 503 8.86 -7.01 24.32
C SER A 503 10.28 -7.55 24.13
N PRO A 504 11.33 -6.72 24.31
CA PRO A 504 12.68 -7.22 24.52
C PRO A 504 12.74 -8.13 25.75
N VAL A 505 13.70 -9.07 25.74
CA VAL A 505 13.90 -10.04 26.83
C VAL A 505 14.13 -9.38 28.20
N ASN A 506 14.66 -8.14 28.20
CA ASN A 506 15.02 -7.40 29.41
C ASN A 506 13.99 -6.35 29.84
N CYS A 507 12.81 -6.29 29.21
CA CYS A 507 11.75 -5.33 29.52
C CYS A 507 10.71 -5.93 30.48
N VAL A 508 9.78 -5.08 30.94
CA VAL A 508 8.67 -5.44 31.82
C VAL A 508 7.99 -6.73 31.31
N PRO A 509 7.75 -7.73 32.17
CA PRO A 509 7.15 -8.99 31.73
C PRO A 509 5.80 -8.76 31.06
N ALA A 510 5.54 -9.46 29.94
CA ALA A 510 4.26 -9.43 29.23
C ALA A 510 3.04 -9.67 30.14
N SER A 511 3.24 -10.36 31.28
CA SER A 511 2.22 -10.61 32.29
C SER A 511 1.63 -9.34 32.93
N GLU A 512 2.33 -8.20 32.91
CA GLU A 512 1.83 -6.94 33.49
C GLU A 512 0.81 -6.21 32.61
N PHE A 513 0.80 -6.46 31.29
CA PHE A 513 -0.12 -5.83 30.35
C PHE A 513 -1.40 -6.67 30.09
N GLY A 514 -1.51 -7.85 30.70
CA GLY A 514 -2.53 -8.85 30.38
C GLY A 514 -2.21 -9.66 29.12
N GLY A 515 -2.76 -10.88 29.02
CA GLY A 515 -2.48 -11.80 27.91
C GLY A 515 -3.20 -11.42 26.61
N GLY A 516 -2.60 -11.81 25.48
CA GLY A 516 -3.27 -11.89 24.18
C GLY A 516 -3.78 -13.29 23.89
N ASP A 517 -4.43 -13.48 22.75
CA ASP A 517 -4.77 -14.81 22.24
C ASP A 517 -3.53 -15.47 21.64
N HIS A 518 -3.15 -16.65 22.13
CA HIS A 518 -1.97 -17.37 21.66
C HIS A 518 -2.19 -18.13 20.35
N ASN A 519 -3.44 -18.27 19.89
CA ASN A 519 -3.74 -19.04 18.68
C ASN A 519 -3.84 -18.17 17.43
N LEU A 520 -4.08 -16.86 17.59
CA LEU A 520 -4.17 -15.94 16.47
C LEU A 520 -2.86 -15.91 15.68
N GLY A 521 -2.99 -15.86 14.34
CA GLY A 521 -1.86 -15.80 13.42
C GLY A 521 -1.05 -17.10 13.32
N LYS A 522 -1.63 -18.24 13.73
CA LYS A 522 -1.03 -19.58 13.58
C LYS A 522 -1.66 -20.38 12.45
N ARG A 523 -0.83 -21.20 11.82
CA ARG A 523 -1.22 -22.22 10.84
C ARG A 523 -1.54 -23.54 11.52
N LEU A 524 -2.68 -24.12 11.16
CA LEU A 524 -3.06 -25.48 11.52
C LEU A 524 -2.38 -26.52 10.62
N PRO A 525 -2.24 -27.79 11.06
CA PRO A 525 -1.61 -28.84 10.27
C PRO A 525 -2.31 -29.11 8.92
N ASP A 526 -3.62 -28.89 8.87
CA ASP A 526 -4.44 -29.06 7.68
C ASP A 526 -4.43 -27.84 6.73
N GLY A 527 -3.58 -26.85 7.01
CA GLY A 527 -3.33 -25.70 6.15
C GLY A 527 -4.23 -24.49 6.40
N TRP A 528 -5.19 -24.58 7.31
CA TRP A 528 -6.01 -23.43 7.71
C TRP A 528 -5.24 -22.46 8.60
N TRP A 529 -5.55 -21.17 8.48
CA TRP A 529 -4.93 -20.10 9.23
C TRP A 529 -5.92 -19.48 10.21
N VAL A 530 -5.54 -19.32 11.48
CA VAL A 530 -6.37 -18.68 12.49
C VAL A 530 -6.30 -17.16 12.32
N LYS A 531 -7.36 -16.56 11.77
CA LYS A 531 -7.34 -15.17 11.30
C LYS A 531 -7.92 -14.20 12.31
N ALA A 532 -9.08 -14.53 12.88
CA ALA A 532 -9.76 -13.68 13.85
C ALA A 532 -10.59 -14.49 14.85
N ALA A 533 -10.76 -13.98 16.05
CA ALA A 533 -11.71 -14.46 17.04
C ALA A 533 -13.05 -13.72 16.87
N ILE A 534 -14.10 -14.49 16.58
CA ILE A 534 -15.44 -13.95 16.26
C ILE A 534 -16.46 -14.21 17.37
N SER A 535 -16.05 -14.90 18.42
CA SER A 535 -16.78 -15.10 19.68
C SER A 535 -15.85 -15.70 20.74
N PRO A 536 -16.29 -15.81 22.01
CA PRO A 536 -15.53 -16.54 23.04
C PRO A 536 -15.22 -17.99 22.68
N ASP A 537 -15.98 -18.63 21.79
CA ASP A 537 -15.87 -20.07 21.51
C ASP A 537 -15.47 -20.40 20.07
N GLN A 538 -15.29 -19.41 19.19
CA GLN A 538 -15.04 -19.65 17.76
C GLN A 538 -13.97 -18.75 17.16
N TYR A 539 -13.20 -19.32 16.24
CA TYR A 539 -12.33 -18.61 15.32
C TYR A 539 -12.90 -18.58 13.90
N HIS A 540 -12.58 -17.50 13.20
CA HIS A 540 -12.65 -17.37 11.74
C HIS A 540 -11.29 -17.76 11.17
N LEU A 541 -11.30 -18.76 10.29
CA LEU A 541 -10.11 -19.29 9.66
C LEU A 541 -10.17 -19.01 8.16
N CYS A 542 -8.99 -18.94 7.55
CA CYS A 542 -8.88 -18.84 6.10
C CYS A 542 -7.80 -19.78 5.53
N ARG A 543 -7.93 -20.08 4.25
CA ARG A 543 -6.88 -20.67 3.43
C ARG A 543 -7.07 -20.20 1.99
N GLY A 544 -6.01 -20.22 1.19
CA GLY A 544 -6.14 -19.88 -0.21
C GLY A 544 -4.80 -19.80 -0.91
N SER A 545 -4.85 -19.45 -2.18
CA SER A 545 -3.68 -19.11 -3.01
C SER A 545 -4.12 -18.18 -4.14
N GLY A 546 -3.24 -17.27 -4.55
CA GLY A 546 -3.51 -16.21 -5.50
C GLY A 546 -4.58 -15.23 -5.00
N ARG A 547 -5.68 -15.14 -5.75
CA ARG A 547 -6.83 -14.27 -5.41
C ARG A 547 -8.03 -15.02 -4.86
N ILE A 548 -7.88 -16.31 -4.54
CA ILE A 548 -8.97 -17.15 -4.08
C ILE A 548 -8.77 -17.43 -2.59
N VAL A 549 -9.76 -17.06 -1.79
CA VAL A 549 -9.77 -17.29 -0.34
C VAL A 549 -11.00 -18.12 0.04
N GLU A 550 -10.77 -19.14 0.86
CA GLU A 550 -11.80 -19.94 1.51
C GLU A 550 -11.84 -19.60 3.00
N TYR A 551 -13.03 -19.69 3.59
CA TYR A 551 -13.25 -19.37 5.00
C TYR A 551 -13.93 -20.52 5.73
N GLU A 552 -13.59 -20.71 6.99
CA GLU A 552 -14.21 -21.71 7.87
C GLU A 552 -14.34 -21.14 9.29
N ILE A 553 -15.42 -21.49 9.99
CA ILE A 553 -15.57 -21.19 11.41
C ILE A 553 -15.31 -22.47 12.19
N ARG A 554 -14.36 -22.44 13.13
CA ARG A 554 -14.06 -23.59 14.01
C ARG A 554 -14.15 -23.21 15.48
N SER A 555 -14.40 -24.20 16.33
CA SER A 555 -14.38 -23.99 17.77
C SER A 555 -12.96 -23.72 18.27
N ARG A 556 -12.82 -22.93 19.35
CA ARG A 556 -11.51 -22.68 19.98
C ARG A 556 -10.87 -23.97 20.50
N ASN A 557 -11.67 -24.90 21.01
CA ASN A 557 -11.19 -26.18 21.50
C ASN A 557 -10.56 -27.01 20.38
N ASP A 558 -11.22 -27.09 19.21
CA ASP A 558 -10.69 -27.83 18.06
C ASP A 558 -9.37 -27.24 17.56
N VAL A 559 -9.31 -25.89 17.46
CA VAL A 559 -8.09 -25.18 17.07
C VAL A 559 -6.96 -25.44 18.07
N THR A 560 -7.24 -25.34 19.37
CA THR A 560 -6.24 -25.54 20.42
C THR A 560 -5.72 -26.98 20.41
N MET A 561 -6.61 -27.98 20.27
CA MET A 561 -6.22 -29.39 20.19
C MET A 561 -5.32 -29.66 18.98
N GLN A 562 -5.63 -29.07 17.82
CA GLN A 562 -4.81 -29.24 16.62
C GLN A 562 -3.42 -28.60 16.76
N LEU A 563 -3.34 -27.42 17.38
CA LEU A 563 -2.07 -26.73 17.61
C LEU A 563 -1.20 -27.41 18.67
N SER A 564 -1.79 -28.08 19.67
CA SER A 564 -1.04 -28.83 20.69
C SER A 564 -0.42 -30.14 20.19
N ASN A 565 -0.81 -30.61 19.01
CA ASN A 565 -0.29 -31.83 18.40
C ASN A 565 0.90 -31.59 17.45
N ILE A 566 1.41 -30.35 17.41
CA ILE A 566 2.58 -29.89 16.66
C ILE A 566 3.70 -29.63 17.67
#